data_AF-A0A7C3LM76-F1
#
_entry.id   AF-A0A7C3LM76-F1
#
_cell.length_a   1.000
_cell.length_b   1.000
_cell.length_c   1.000
_cell.angle_alpha   90.00
_cell.angle_beta   90.00
_cell.angle_gamma   90.00
#
_symmetry.space_group_name_H-M   'P 1'
#
loop_
_entity.id
_entity.type
_entity.pdbx_description
1 polymer ?
#
loop_
_entity_poly.entity_id
_entity_poly.type
_entity_poly.pdbx_seq_one_letter_code
_entity_poly.pdbx_strand_id
1 'polypeptide(L)'
;MIQVSPSLAAALNSTENQPIDLYELFLDSGTLYLADRAVTWGGHAYSPYVRSRSAIRRFMHGEFDRVTVELANVDTAISQMLAASEIEGRTLIIRKVDLSVADDSLVLFHGSMERASRVTDEVATISAVQVVGSIDHEAPSRKFTTSCPWKFKSDQCGYAGPEAECNKSWARCKQLANTNAYGGFRFVPHGGTYQYTEVEKKRFLLLFSRKSKKTVTATFNSVDDTPYDVPIPIILGRAQIAGIPIQHADEGGILKVLSAFAVGTIAEMKYVRCNGELVADWTAHYGQIGGTASQTTDPRFPGAYPYHKVAYVGVTVPSDIRAVDPAPAIDAVIIGSIVDQFDAFGNWTAAAWTDNPVWLTRHYLTLSLEEGGMGVPEALIDNVVAYQ
;
A
#
# COMPACT_ATOMS: atom_id res chain seq x y z
N MET A 1 -7.87 -24.92 3.73
CA MET A 1 -8.41 -25.94 4.64
C MET A 1 -8.50 -25.28 6.00
N ILE A 2 -9.68 -25.18 6.64
CA ILE A 2 -9.77 -24.50 7.93
C ILE A 2 -9.07 -25.40 8.95
N GLN A 3 -7.99 -24.93 9.56
CA GLN A 3 -7.30 -25.63 10.64
C GLN A 3 -8.22 -25.56 11.85
N VAL A 4 -8.85 -26.69 12.18
CA VAL A 4 -9.60 -26.88 13.42
C VAL A 4 -8.66 -27.61 14.36
N SER A 5 -8.58 -27.20 15.61
CA SER A 5 -7.75 -27.90 16.58
C SER A 5 -8.16 -29.39 16.66
N PRO A 6 -7.24 -30.31 16.99
CA PRO A 6 -7.58 -31.72 17.15
C PRO A 6 -8.67 -31.96 18.21
N SER A 7 -8.69 -31.16 19.28
CA SER A 7 -9.68 -31.23 20.36
C SER A 7 -11.07 -30.82 19.89
N LEU A 8 -11.19 -29.68 19.19
CA LEU A 8 -12.48 -29.20 18.69
C LEU A 8 -12.98 -30.08 17.53
N ALA A 9 -12.08 -30.56 16.67
CA ALA A 9 -12.44 -31.51 15.62
C ALA A 9 -12.94 -32.84 16.19
N ALA A 10 -12.33 -33.35 17.26
CA ALA A 10 -12.78 -34.57 17.93
C ALA A 10 -14.15 -34.37 18.60
N ALA A 11 -14.35 -33.25 19.29
CA ALA A 11 -15.62 -32.93 19.94
C ALA A 11 -16.76 -32.78 18.93
N LEU A 12 -16.56 -32.01 17.85
CA LEU A 12 -17.57 -31.82 16.82
C LEU A 12 -17.95 -33.12 16.08
N ASN A 13 -17.03 -34.09 16.00
CA ASN A 13 -17.28 -35.41 15.39
C ASN A 13 -17.76 -36.47 16.41
N SER A 14 -17.88 -36.13 17.69
CA SER A 14 -18.40 -37.02 18.73
C SER A 14 -19.91 -37.25 18.57
N THR A 15 -20.38 -38.42 18.98
CA THR A 15 -21.82 -38.72 19.08
C THR A 15 -22.54 -37.92 20.17
N GLU A 16 -21.80 -37.35 21.13
CA GLU A 16 -22.32 -36.51 22.22
C GLU A 16 -22.07 -35.02 21.99
N ASN A 17 -21.83 -34.60 20.74
CA ASN A 17 -21.52 -33.22 20.42
C ASN A 17 -22.65 -32.25 20.82
N GLN A 18 -22.25 -31.04 21.20
CA GLN A 18 -23.18 -29.96 21.56
C GLN A 18 -22.80 -28.68 20.80
N PRO A 19 -22.88 -28.70 19.46
CA PRO A 19 -22.51 -27.55 18.66
C PRO A 19 -23.48 -26.40 18.89
N ILE A 20 -22.95 -25.20 19.04
CA ILE A 20 -23.70 -23.95 19.11
C ILE A 20 -22.99 -22.86 18.33
N ASP A 21 -23.78 -22.03 17.67
CA ASP A 21 -23.28 -20.84 16.97
C ASP A 21 -23.38 -19.64 17.92
N LEU A 22 -22.27 -18.95 18.11
CA LEU A 22 -22.12 -17.74 18.92
C LEU A 22 -21.91 -16.54 18.01
N TYR A 23 -22.50 -15.41 18.39
CA TYR A 23 -22.50 -14.18 17.61
C TYR A 23 -21.98 -13.04 18.49
N GLU A 24 -20.91 -12.40 18.03
CA GLU A 24 -20.24 -11.30 18.72
C GLU A 24 -20.34 -10.05 17.85
N LEU A 25 -21.08 -9.06 18.31
CA LEU A 25 -21.23 -7.76 17.63
C LEU A 25 -20.37 -6.74 18.36
N PHE A 26 -19.34 -6.22 17.69
CA PHE A 26 -18.42 -5.25 18.27
C PHE A 26 -18.93 -3.84 17.99
N LEU A 27 -19.50 -3.18 18.99
CA LEU A 27 -20.03 -1.83 18.90
C LEU A 27 -19.14 -0.85 19.69
N ASP A 28 -19.27 0.45 19.45
CA ASP A 28 -18.56 1.48 20.22
C ASP A 28 -18.91 1.48 21.70
N SER A 29 -20.16 1.10 22.02
CA SER A 29 -20.67 0.96 23.38
C SER A 29 -20.19 -0.31 24.09
N GLY A 30 -19.52 -1.22 23.38
CA GLY A 30 -19.08 -2.52 23.86
C GLY A 30 -19.52 -3.70 22.97
N THR A 31 -19.06 -4.90 23.31
CA THR A 31 -19.39 -6.12 22.57
C THR A 31 -20.71 -6.72 23.06
N LEU A 32 -21.59 -7.04 22.13
CA LEU A 32 -22.84 -7.75 22.40
C LEU A 32 -22.68 -9.24 22.06
N TYR A 33 -22.97 -10.09 23.05
CA TYR A 33 -22.84 -11.54 22.96
C TYR A 33 -24.22 -12.18 22.81
N LEU A 34 -24.50 -12.74 21.63
CA LEU A 34 -25.80 -13.31 21.26
C LEU A 34 -25.68 -14.78 20.84
N ALA A 35 -26.71 -15.57 21.12
CA ALA A 35 -26.84 -16.97 20.72
C ALA A 35 -28.32 -17.34 20.49
N ASP A 36 -28.57 -18.57 20.04
CA ASP A 36 -29.92 -19.13 19.88
C ASP A 36 -30.57 -19.52 21.21
N ARG A 37 -29.75 -19.82 22.22
CA ARG A 37 -30.14 -20.07 23.61
C ARG A 37 -29.16 -19.43 24.58
N ALA A 38 -29.60 -19.22 25.82
CA ALA A 38 -28.75 -18.65 26.85
C ALA A 38 -27.61 -19.61 27.17
N VAL A 39 -26.37 -19.13 27.07
CA VAL A 39 -25.18 -19.96 27.29
C VAL A 39 -24.02 -19.11 27.80
N THR A 40 -23.13 -19.70 28.58
CA THR A 40 -21.88 -19.06 29.01
C THR A 40 -20.71 -19.78 28.37
N TRP A 41 -19.85 -19.04 27.69
CA TRP A 41 -18.66 -19.59 27.04
C TRP A 41 -17.52 -18.56 27.06
N GLY A 42 -16.30 -18.99 27.35
CA GLY A 42 -15.13 -18.11 27.45
C GLY A 42 -15.29 -16.99 28.49
N GLY A 43 -16.06 -17.21 29.56
CA GLY A 43 -16.36 -16.19 30.58
C GLY A 43 -17.42 -15.16 30.20
N HIS A 44 -17.98 -15.23 28.98
CA HIS A 44 -19.03 -14.31 28.52
C HIS A 44 -20.41 -14.98 28.53
N ALA A 45 -21.42 -14.23 28.95
CA ALA A 45 -22.82 -14.66 28.93
C ALA A 45 -23.48 -14.24 27.61
N TYR A 46 -23.89 -15.22 26.81
CA TYR A 46 -24.58 -15.04 25.54
C TYR A 46 -26.09 -15.06 25.73
N SER A 47 -26.75 -14.04 25.21
CA SER A 47 -28.19 -13.86 25.36
C SER A 47 -28.98 -14.50 24.21
N PRO A 48 -30.17 -15.09 24.47
CA PRO A 48 -30.95 -15.89 23.51
C PRO A 48 -31.76 -15.02 22.53
N TYR A 49 -31.12 -14.08 21.85
CA TYR A 49 -31.81 -13.20 20.89
C TYR A 49 -31.71 -13.68 19.45
N VAL A 50 -30.91 -14.70 19.10
CA VAL A 50 -30.78 -15.13 17.71
C VAL A 50 -31.90 -16.12 17.36
N ARG A 51 -32.71 -15.79 16.35
CA ARG A 51 -33.74 -16.71 15.81
C ARG A 51 -33.19 -17.59 14.71
N SER A 52 -32.50 -16.98 13.75
CA SER A 52 -32.02 -17.67 12.57
C SER A 52 -30.86 -16.91 11.95
N ARG A 53 -30.12 -17.59 11.06
CA ARG A 53 -29.16 -16.95 10.16
C ARG A 53 -29.24 -17.55 8.78
N SER A 54 -28.88 -16.77 7.77
CA SER A 54 -28.67 -17.29 6.42
C SER A 54 -27.48 -18.26 6.38
N ALA A 55 -27.44 -19.09 5.34
CA ALA A 55 -26.30 -19.95 5.09
C ALA A 55 -25.06 -19.09 4.81
N ILE A 56 -23.97 -19.35 5.54
CA ILE A 56 -22.66 -18.78 5.25
C ILE A 56 -22.14 -19.54 4.03
N ARG A 57 -22.29 -18.94 2.85
CA ARG A 57 -21.77 -19.48 1.60
C ARG A 57 -20.42 -18.83 1.33
N ARG A 58 -19.48 -19.62 0.81
CA ARG A 58 -18.20 -19.13 0.30
C ARG A 58 -18.26 -19.08 -1.21
N PHE A 59 -18.23 -17.89 -1.77
CA PHE A 59 -18.15 -17.72 -3.22
C PHE A 59 -16.68 -17.64 -3.64
N MET A 60 -16.32 -18.41 -4.67
CA MET A 60 -14.97 -18.39 -5.25
C MET A 60 -14.81 -17.31 -6.34
N HIS A 61 -15.88 -16.62 -6.71
CA HIS A 61 -15.91 -15.61 -7.78
C HIS A 61 -16.91 -14.49 -7.48
N GLY A 62 -16.45 -13.24 -7.56
CA GLY A 62 -17.24 -12.02 -7.85
C GLY A 62 -18.29 -11.56 -6.83
N GLU A 63 -18.64 -12.38 -5.84
CA GLU A 63 -19.60 -12.03 -4.79
C GLU A 63 -18.93 -12.12 -3.41
N PHE A 64 -19.16 -11.12 -2.56
CA PHE A 64 -18.74 -11.19 -1.17
C PHE A 64 -19.67 -12.12 -0.40
N ASP A 65 -19.08 -12.90 0.49
CA ASP A 65 -19.86 -13.70 1.44
C ASP A 65 -20.68 -12.75 2.31
N ARG A 66 -22.01 -12.89 2.21
CA ARG A 66 -22.97 -12.13 3.02
C ARG A 66 -23.71 -13.07 3.93
N VAL A 67 -23.75 -12.71 5.22
CA VAL A 67 -24.59 -13.39 6.20
C VAL A 67 -25.66 -12.42 6.70
N THR A 68 -26.88 -12.92 6.84
CA THR A 68 -28.01 -12.21 7.42
C THR A 68 -28.40 -12.93 8.70
N VAL A 69 -28.41 -12.21 9.81
CA VAL A 69 -28.79 -12.71 11.13
C VAL A 69 -30.13 -12.09 11.52
N GLU A 70 -31.06 -12.95 11.91
CA GLU A 70 -32.37 -12.58 12.39
C GLU A 70 -32.40 -12.65 13.92
N LEU A 71 -32.67 -11.51 14.55
CA LEU A 71 -32.74 -11.36 16.00
C LEU A 71 -34.20 -11.23 16.45
N ALA A 72 -34.57 -11.92 17.52
CA ALA A 72 -35.80 -11.70 18.25
C ALA A 72 -35.77 -10.33 18.92
N ASN A 73 -36.87 -9.58 18.80
CA ASN A 73 -37.01 -8.24 19.36
C ASN A 73 -38.27 -8.08 20.24
N VAL A 74 -38.80 -9.19 20.76
CA VAL A 74 -40.09 -9.22 21.50
C VAL A 74 -40.12 -8.29 22.71
N ASP A 75 -38.98 -8.02 23.32
CA ASP A 75 -38.82 -7.13 24.48
C ASP A 75 -38.36 -5.71 24.12
N THR A 76 -38.26 -5.39 22.82
CA THR A 76 -37.74 -4.13 22.25
C THR A 76 -36.27 -3.82 22.58
N ALA A 77 -35.56 -4.70 23.29
CA ALA A 77 -34.19 -4.44 23.74
C ALA A 77 -33.21 -4.30 22.55
N ILE A 78 -33.37 -5.15 21.54
CA ILE A 78 -32.55 -5.09 20.33
C ILE A 78 -32.83 -3.80 19.54
N SER A 79 -34.10 -3.43 19.36
CA SER A 79 -34.47 -2.18 18.67
C SER A 79 -33.92 -0.93 19.36
N GLN A 80 -34.01 -0.87 20.69
CA GLN A 80 -33.44 0.25 21.46
C GLN A 80 -31.91 0.32 21.32
N MET A 81 -31.24 -0.84 21.33
CA MET A 81 -29.79 -0.92 21.16
C MET A 81 -29.35 -0.50 19.74
N LEU A 82 -30.02 -1.01 18.70
CA LEU A 82 -29.74 -0.62 17.31
C LEU A 82 -29.99 0.87 17.05
N ALA A 83 -30.89 1.51 17.80
CA ALA A 83 -31.13 2.95 17.72
C ALA A 83 -30.10 3.78 18.50
N ALA A 84 -29.51 3.21 19.57
CA ALA A 84 -28.53 3.89 20.43
C ALA A 84 -27.10 3.80 19.89
N SER A 85 -26.78 2.77 19.10
CA SER A 85 -25.42 2.49 18.62
C SER A 85 -25.33 2.51 17.09
N GLU A 86 -24.27 3.12 16.56
CA GLU A 86 -23.97 3.08 15.13
C GLU A 86 -23.41 1.70 14.76
N ILE A 87 -24.22 0.88 14.10
CA ILE A 87 -23.87 -0.50 13.72
C ILE A 87 -23.19 -0.59 12.35
N GLU A 88 -23.36 0.40 11.49
CA GLU A 88 -22.83 0.37 10.12
C GLU A 88 -21.30 0.45 10.14
N GLY A 89 -20.65 -0.41 9.37
CA GLY A 89 -19.19 -0.52 9.32
C GLY A 89 -18.58 -1.31 10.47
N ARG A 90 -19.37 -1.72 11.48
CA ARG A 90 -18.88 -2.42 12.68
C ARG A 90 -18.78 -3.92 12.51
N THR A 91 -18.02 -4.58 13.37
CA THR A 91 -17.66 -5.98 13.15
C THR A 91 -18.70 -6.95 13.71
N LEU A 92 -19.07 -7.94 12.89
CA LEU A 92 -19.78 -9.15 13.31
C LEU A 92 -18.85 -10.35 13.17
N ILE A 93 -18.69 -11.11 14.24
CA ILE A 93 -18.01 -12.41 14.23
C ILE A 93 -19.04 -13.49 14.57
N ILE A 94 -19.13 -14.51 13.71
CA ILE A 94 -19.93 -15.72 13.95
C ILE A 94 -18.95 -16.87 14.16
N ARG A 95 -19.09 -17.54 15.29
CA ARG A 95 -18.21 -18.62 15.72
C ARG A 95 -19.04 -19.86 16.01
N LYS A 96 -18.46 -21.03 15.78
CA LYS A 96 -19.04 -22.30 16.17
C LYS A 96 -18.19 -22.90 17.25
N VAL A 97 -18.83 -23.27 18.35
CA VAL A 97 -18.18 -23.91 19.49
C VAL A 97 -18.89 -25.22 19.80
N ASP A 98 -18.20 -26.12 20.48
CA ASP A 98 -18.81 -27.25 21.14
C ASP A 98 -18.75 -27.02 22.65
N LEU A 99 -19.88 -27.13 23.34
CA LEU A 99 -19.95 -26.84 24.78
C LEU A 99 -19.12 -27.80 25.64
N SER A 100 -18.71 -28.95 25.10
CA SER A 100 -17.80 -29.87 25.78
C SER A 100 -16.33 -29.39 25.79
N VAL A 101 -15.97 -28.42 24.95
CA VAL A 101 -14.61 -27.88 24.84
C VAL A 101 -14.59 -26.44 25.35
N ALA A 102 -13.85 -26.23 26.43
CA ALA A 102 -13.56 -24.90 26.93
C ALA A 102 -12.53 -24.19 26.02
N ASP A 103 -12.76 -22.91 25.76
CA ASP A 103 -11.80 -21.96 25.17
C ASP A 103 -11.33 -22.26 23.74
N ASP A 104 -12.05 -23.09 22.99
CA ASP A 104 -11.77 -23.34 21.57
C ASP A 104 -12.99 -23.11 20.67
N SER A 105 -12.76 -22.54 19.49
CA SER A 105 -13.83 -22.13 18.59
C SER A 105 -13.40 -22.12 17.13
N LEU A 106 -14.37 -22.33 16.26
CA LEU A 106 -14.22 -22.20 14.83
C LEU A 106 -14.88 -20.90 14.36
N VAL A 107 -14.12 -19.91 13.89
CA VAL A 107 -14.70 -18.71 13.28
C VAL A 107 -15.31 -19.08 11.93
N LEU A 108 -16.64 -19.03 11.83
CA LEU A 108 -17.37 -19.34 10.60
C LEU A 108 -17.43 -18.13 9.67
N PHE A 109 -17.59 -16.93 10.24
CA PHE A 109 -17.74 -15.69 9.49
C PHE A 109 -17.15 -14.52 10.27
N HIS A 110 -16.50 -13.61 9.56
CA HIS A 110 -16.00 -12.35 10.07
C HIS A 110 -16.25 -11.28 9.02
N GLY A 111 -17.06 -10.28 9.34
CA GLY A 111 -17.46 -9.26 8.38
C GLY A 111 -17.87 -7.94 9.01
N SER A 112 -18.06 -6.94 8.16
CA SER A 112 -18.56 -5.62 8.52
C SER A 112 -20.07 -5.59 8.35
N MET A 113 -20.77 -5.09 9.36
CA MET A 113 -22.23 -4.98 9.41
C MET A 113 -22.70 -3.82 8.53
N GLU A 114 -23.73 -4.11 7.75
CA GLU A 114 -24.52 -3.12 7.05
C GLU A 114 -25.56 -2.52 8.00
N ARG A 115 -26.19 -1.43 7.55
CA ARG A 115 -27.37 -0.89 8.21
C ARG A 115 -28.45 -1.98 8.39
N ALA A 116 -29.08 -2.02 9.56
CA ALA A 116 -30.19 -2.93 9.85
C ALA A 116 -31.33 -2.70 8.84
N SER A 117 -31.75 -3.77 8.18
CA SER A 117 -32.68 -3.69 7.05
C SER A 117 -34.14 -3.73 7.49
N ARG A 118 -34.46 -4.60 8.46
CA ARG A 118 -35.81 -4.79 8.98
C ARG A 118 -35.77 -4.70 10.50
N VAL A 119 -36.41 -3.70 11.07
CA VAL A 119 -36.58 -3.54 12.51
C VAL A 119 -38.08 -3.41 12.77
N THR A 120 -38.64 -4.41 13.43
CA THR A 120 -40.07 -4.53 13.78
C THR A 120 -40.19 -4.90 15.25
N ASP A 121 -41.39 -4.80 15.80
CA ASP A 121 -41.65 -5.12 17.22
C ASP A 121 -41.34 -6.59 17.58
N GLU A 122 -41.23 -7.48 16.59
CA GLU A 122 -40.94 -8.90 16.82
C GLU A 122 -39.53 -9.32 16.39
N VAL A 123 -38.99 -8.67 15.36
CA VAL A 123 -37.75 -9.10 14.70
C VAL A 123 -36.90 -7.91 14.26
N ALA A 124 -35.59 -8.04 14.45
CA ALA A 124 -34.57 -7.18 13.85
C ALA A 124 -33.64 -8.00 12.95
N THR A 125 -33.28 -7.48 11.78
CA THR A 125 -32.42 -8.15 10.80
C THR A 125 -31.16 -7.35 10.56
N ILE A 126 -30.01 -7.99 10.77
CA ILE A 126 -28.69 -7.43 10.52
C ILE A 126 -28.03 -8.23 9.41
N SER A 127 -27.44 -7.54 8.43
CA SER A 127 -26.62 -8.18 7.41
C SER A 127 -25.18 -7.76 7.61
N ALA A 128 -24.25 -8.68 7.37
CA ALA A 128 -22.83 -8.40 7.38
C ALA A 128 -22.18 -8.98 6.13
N VAL A 129 -21.20 -8.25 5.60
CA VAL A 129 -20.44 -8.60 4.41
C VAL A 129 -19.00 -8.90 4.83
N GLN A 130 -18.45 -10.00 4.32
CA GLN A 130 -17.08 -10.38 4.65
C GLN A 130 -16.11 -9.29 4.20
N VAL A 131 -15.20 -8.90 5.09
CA VAL A 131 -14.10 -7.99 4.78
C VAL A 131 -12.98 -8.80 4.14
N VAL A 132 -13.22 -9.27 2.92
CA VAL A 132 -12.13 -9.49 1.97
C VAL A 132 -12.08 -8.18 1.21
N GLY A 133 -10.92 -7.53 1.10
CA GLY A 133 -10.78 -6.25 0.38
C GLY A 133 -11.52 -6.28 -0.96
N SER A 134 -11.99 -5.12 -1.43
CA SER A 134 -12.78 -5.03 -2.66
C SER A 134 -12.18 -5.90 -3.77
N ILE A 135 -12.95 -6.82 -4.37
CA ILE A 135 -12.50 -7.65 -5.50
C ILE A 135 -12.04 -6.77 -6.67
N ASP A 136 -12.62 -5.57 -6.78
CA ASP A 136 -12.28 -4.57 -7.79
C ASP A 136 -11.09 -3.69 -7.37
N HIS A 137 -10.40 -4.00 -6.27
CA HIS A 137 -9.25 -3.21 -5.87
C HIS A 137 -8.06 -3.51 -6.78
N GLU A 138 -7.82 -2.62 -7.74
CA GLU A 138 -6.57 -2.60 -8.49
C GLU A 138 -5.41 -2.39 -7.52
N ALA A 139 -4.59 -3.42 -7.39
CA ALA A 139 -3.43 -3.40 -6.54
C ALA A 139 -2.17 -3.62 -7.41
N PRO A 140 -1.16 -2.73 -7.34
CA PRO A 140 -1.00 -1.59 -6.43
C PRO A 140 -1.87 -0.37 -6.79
N SER A 141 -2.45 0.27 -5.77
CA SER A 141 -3.37 1.41 -5.96
C SER A 141 -2.65 2.74 -6.24
N ARG A 142 -1.39 2.88 -5.82
CA ARG A 142 -0.63 4.13 -5.97
C ARG A 142 -0.16 4.29 -7.41
N LYS A 143 -0.62 5.36 -8.06
CA LYS A 143 -0.28 5.72 -9.44
C LYS A 143 0.55 7.00 -9.48
N PHE A 144 1.31 7.20 -10.55
CA PHE A 144 1.94 8.49 -10.84
C PHE A 144 0.84 9.52 -11.07
N THR A 145 0.67 10.46 -10.13
CA THR A 145 -0.38 11.48 -10.19
C THR A 145 0.21 12.85 -9.85
N THR A 146 -0.34 13.91 -10.44
CA THR A 146 0.16 15.28 -10.17
C THR A 146 -0.21 15.77 -8.79
N SER A 147 -1.40 15.43 -8.31
CA SER A 147 -1.92 15.78 -6.99
C SER A 147 -1.37 14.86 -5.90
N CYS A 148 -1.26 15.35 -4.67
CA CYS A 148 -0.87 14.55 -3.52
C CYS A 148 -1.93 13.46 -3.23
N PRO A 149 -1.58 12.16 -3.24
CA PRO A 149 -2.55 11.10 -2.96
C PRO A 149 -2.92 11.03 -1.46
N TRP A 150 -2.00 11.44 -0.59
CA TRP A 150 -2.10 11.28 0.87
C TRP A 150 -3.38 11.88 1.47
N LYS A 151 -3.92 11.21 2.47
CA LYS A 151 -4.92 11.81 3.35
C LYS A 151 -4.24 12.91 4.16
N PHE A 152 -4.93 14.04 4.28
CA PHE A 152 -4.38 15.18 5.02
C PHE A 152 -4.21 14.81 6.50
N LYS A 153 -3.05 15.14 7.07
CA LYS A 153 -2.63 14.77 8.43
C LYS A 153 -2.51 13.26 8.70
N SER A 154 -2.49 12.41 7.67
CA SER A 154 -2.04 11.02 7.84
C SER A 154 -0.55 10.98 8.16
N ASP A 155 -0.05 9.83 8.63
CA ASP A 155 1.37 9.62 8.91
C ASP A 155 2.25 9.86 7.67
N GLN A 156 1.73 9.57 6.48
CA GLN A 156 2.42 9.82 5.21
C GLN A 156 2.48 11.32 4.89
N CYS A 157 1.41 12.06 5.17
CA CYS A 157 1.42 13.51 5.02
C CYS A 157 2.31 14.19 6.07
N GLY A 158 2.28 13.73 7.32
CA GLY A 158 3.10 14.27 8.42
C GLY A 158 2.79 15.71 8.83
N TYR A 159 1.77 16.36 8.25
CA TYR A 159 1.40 17.73 8.61
C TYR A 159 0.71 17.78 9.97
N ALA A 160 1.35 18.42 10.96
CA ALA A 160 0.84 18.57 12.33
C ALA A 160 0.33 19.98 12.66
N GLY A 161 0.18 20.86 11.67
CA GLY A 161 -0.24 22.24 11.89
C GLY A 161 -1.76 22.46 12.10
N PRO A 162 -2.18 23.71 12.32
CA PRO A 162 -3.55 24.04 12.73
C PRO A 162 -4.57 23.93 11.60
N GLU A 163 -4.14 24.03 10.34
CA GLU A 163 -5.02 24.02 9.18
C GLU A 163 -5.84 22.72 9.13
N ALA A 164 -7.14 22.82 8.84
CA ALA A 164 -8.05 21.67 8.78
C ALA A 164 -8.21 21.11 7.36
N GLU A 165 -7.88 21.90 6.34
CA GLU A 165 -8.15 21.56 4.94
C GLU A 165 -6.90 21.61 4.05
N CYS A 166 -6.87 20.68 3.10
CA CYS A 166 -5.85 20.58 2.07
C CYS A 166 -6.49 20.22 0.74
N ASN A 167 -6.21 21.01 -0.30
CA ASN A 167 -6.68 20.76 -1.66
C ASN A 167 -5.74 19.84 -2.48
N LYS A 168 -4.80 19.15 -1.80
CA LYS A 168 -3.83 18.20 -2.38
C LYS A 168 -2.89 18.77 -3.46
N SER A 169 -2.86 20.09 -3.65
CA SER A 169 -1.98 20.74 -4.62
C SER A 169 -0.59 21.03 -4.06
N TRP A 170 0.42 21.06 -4.94
CA TRP A 170 1.77 21.51 -4.57
C TRP A 170 1.79 22.91 -3.95
N ALA A 171 1.01 23.85 -4.51
CA ALA A 171 0.94 25.22 -4.00
C ALA A 171 0.49 25.26 -2.54
N ARG A 172 -0.49 24.43 -2.16
CA ARG A 172 -0.93 24.30 -0.77
C ARG A 172 0.13 23.65 0.09
N CYS A 173 0.77 22.57 -0.34
CA CYS A 173 1.89 21.96 0.41
C CYS A 173 3.05 22.95 0.63
N LYS A 174 3.32 23.84 -0.31
CA LYS A 174 4.29 24.93 -0.16
C LYS A 174 3.85 25.97 0.88
N GLN A 175 2.58 26.39 0.88
CA GLN A 175 2.04 27.28 1.91
C GLN A 175 2.11 26.66 3.31
N LEU A 176 1.88 25.34 3.40
CA LEU A 176 1.95 24.57 4.64
C LEU A 176 3.38 24.21 5.07
N ALA A 177 4.40 24.63 4.30
CA ALA A 177 5.81 24.28 4.51
C ALA A 177 6.06 22.76 4.61
N ASN A 178 5.27 21.96 3.89
CA ASN A 178 5.30 20.50 3.93
C ASN A 178 5.58 19.88 2.55
N THR A 179 6.48 20.49 1.77
CA THR A 179 6.82 20.05 0.40
C THR A 179 7.62 18.75 0.38
N ASN A 180 8.36 18.46 1.43
CA ASN A 180 9.15 17.22 1.55
C ASN A 180 8.26 15.98 1.69
N ALA A 181 7.03 16.13 2.19
CA ALA A 181 6.05 15.05 2.28
C ALA A 181 5.05 15.02 1.11
N TYR A 182 5.31 15.77 0.04
CA TYR A 182 4.44 15.78 -1.13
C TYR A 182 4.51 14.43 -1.88
N GLY A 183 3.39 13.72 -1.95
CA GLY A 183 3.33 12.40 -2.58
C GLY A 183 3.08 12.38 -4.09
N GLY A 184 2.79 13.54 -4.68
CA GLY A 184 2.53 13.68 -6.11
C GLY A 184 3.80 13.94 -6.93
N PHE A 185 3.68 13.81 -8.24
CA PHE A 185 4.74 14.01 -9.22
C PHE A 185 4.52 15.31 -9.96
N ARG A 186 5.55 16.15 -9.98
CA ARG A 186 5.56 17.44 -10.65
C ARG A 186 6.89 17.59 -11.33
N PHE A 187 6.82 17.79 -12.64
CA PHE A 187 7.95 18.22 -13.41
C PHE A 187 8.43 19.61 -12.99
N VAL A 188 9.71 19.72 -12.65
CA VAL A 188 10.39 21.00 -12.48
C VAL A 188 11.33 21.18 -13.66
N PRO A 189 11.07 22.15 -14.57
CA PRO A 189 11.93 22.41 -15.70
C PRO A 189 13.34 22.73 -15.23
N HIS A 190 14.33 22.01 -15.77
CA HIS A 190 15.74 22.26 -15.63
C HIS A 190 16.32 22.49 -17.02
N GLY A 191 16.97 23.63 -17.24
CA GLY A 191 17.46 23.99 -18.56
C GLY A 191 18.67 24.90 -18.47
N GLY A 192 19.43 24.96 -19.56
CA GLY A 192 20.66 25.73 -19.61
C GLY A 192 21.30 25.70 -20.99
N THR A 193 22.58 26.06 -21.04
CA THR A 193 23.36 26.06 -22.27
C THR A 193 24.69 25.34 -22.07
N TYR A 194 25.11 24.59 -23.07
CA TYR A 194 26.45 24.00 -23.14
C TYR A 194 27.17 24.45 -24.42
N GLN A 195 28.50 24.37 -24.40
CA GLN A 195 29.33 24.74 -25.55
C GLN A 195 30.22 23.57 -25.97
N TYR A 196 30.29 23.33 -27.27
CA TYR A 196 31.20 22.33 -27.84
C TYR A 196 31.93 22.86 -29.06
N THR A 197 33.09 22.27 -29.34
CA THR A 197 33.90 22.66 -30.51
C THR A 197 33.62 21.74 -31.68
N GLU A 198 33.20 22.32 -32.80
CA GLU A 198 33.06 21.64 -34.08
C GLU A 198 34.23 21.99 -34.99
N VAL A 199 34.78 21.00 -35.69
CA VAL A 199 35.87 21.20 -36.66
C VAL A 199 35.29 21.18 -38.07
N GLU A 200 35.15 22.35 -38.66
CA GLU A 200 34.66 22.51 -40.03
C GLU A 200 35.85 22.46 -41.01
N LYS A 201 35.73 21.65 -42.08
CA LYS A 201 36.70 21.67 -43.20
C LYS A 201 36.26 22.73 -44.20
N LYS A 202 36.88 23.92 -44.14
CA LYS A 202 36.68 24.94 -45.18
C LYS A 202 37.58 24.63 -46.38
N ARG A 203 37.01 24.61 -47.58
CA ARG A 203 37.79 24.53 -48.83
C ARG A 203 38.59 25.83 -48.98
N PHE A 204 39.90 25.71 -49.14
CA PHE A 204 40.82 26.83 -49.33
C PHE A 204 41.72 26.53 -50.53
N LEU A 205 41.45 27.18 -51.67
CA LEU A 205 41.88 26.73 -53.00
C LEU A 205 41.41 25.30 -53.35
N LEU A 206 41.15 25.03 -54.63
CA LEU A 206 40.53 23.79 -55.15
C LEU A 206 41.16 22.46 -54.65
N LEU A 207 42.36 22.48 -54.06
CA LEU A 207 43.11 21.30 -53.61
C LEU A 207 43.52 21.30 -52.13
N PHE A 208 43.27 22.36 -51.34
CA PHE A 208 43.65 22.39 -49.92
C PHE A 208 42.42 22.60 -49.01
N SER A 209 42.36 21.88 -47.88
CA SER A 209 41.31 22.06 -46.87
C SER A 209 41.92 22.62 -45.60
N ARG A 210 41.40 23.75 -45.12
CA ARG A 210 41.78 24.35 -43.83
C ARG A 210 40.76 23.89 -42.79
N LYS A 211 41.24 23.26 -41.73
CA LYS A 211 40.42 22.96 -40.55
C LYS A 211 40.21 24.25 -39.75
N SER A 212 38.96 24.66 -39.54
CA SER A 212 38.57 25.76 -38.65
C SER A 212 37.85 25.18 -37.46
N LYS A 213 38.18 25.60 -36.24
CA LYS A 213 37.40 25.30 -35.04
C LYS A 213 36.29 26.34 -34.91
N LYS A 214 35.06 25.91 -34.66
CA LYS A 214 33.91 26.76 -34.38
C LYS A 214 33.36 26.33 -33.03
N THR A 215 33.21 27.26 -32.09
CA THR A 215 32.48 27.00 -30.85
C THR A 215 30.99 27.12 -31.15
N VAL A 216 30.25 26.08 -30.83
CA VAL A 216 28.79 26.01 -30.96
C VAL A 216 28.21 26.07 -29.55
N THR A 217 27.30 27.01 -29.31
CA THR A 217 26.48 27.06 -28.10
C THR A 217 25.16 26.39 -28.40
N ALA A 218 24.85 25.34 -27.63
CA ALA A 218 23.58 24.63 -27.69
C ALA A 218 22.81 24.84 -26.37
N THR A 219 21.49 24.75 -26.45
CA THR A 219 20.59 24.82 -25.30
C THR A 219 20.13 23.42 -24.95
N PHE A 220 19.99 23.12 -23.66
CA PHE A 220 19.34 21.90 -23.19
C PHE A 220 18.12 22.24 -22.33
N ASN A 221 17.14 21.35 -22.36
CA ASN A 221 15.99 21.37 -21.47
C ASN A 221 15.74 19.95 -20.99
N SER A 222 15.36 19.80 -19.74
CA SER A 222 14.85 18.54 -19.21
C SER A 222 13.49 18.22 -19.82
N VAL A 223 13.14 16.95 -19.84
CA VAL A 223 11.87 16.41 -20.34
C VAL A 223 11.14 15.71 -19.20
N ASP A 224 9.82 15.86 -19.14
CA ASP A 224 8.96 15.09 -18.22
C ASP A 224 8.67 13.73 -18.86
N ASP A 225 9.15 12.66 -18.23
CA ASP A 225 8.87 11.28 -18.66
C ASP A 225 7.83 10.60 -17.78
N THR A 226 7.31 11.31 -16.77
CA THR A 226 6.41 10.72 -15.77
C THR A 226 5.19 10.11 -16.45
N PRO A 227 4.98 8.78 -16.34
CA PRO A 227 3.84 8.14 -16.96
C PRO A 227 2.63 8.24 -16.04
N TYR A 228 1.93 9.37 -16.12
CA TYR A 228 0.75 9.62 -15.29
C TYR A 228 -0.30 8.51 -15.45
N ASP A 229 -1.01 8.23 -14.35
CA ASP A 229 -2.01 7.18 -14.21
C ASP A 229 -1.48 5.74 -14.35
N VAL A 230 -0.16 5.55 -14.42
CA VAL A 230 0.48 4.23 -14.35
C VAL A 230 0.74 3.86 -12.88
N PRO A 231 0.46 2.59 -12.47
CA PRO A 231 0.78 2.12 -11.13
C PRO A 231 2.29 2.13 -10.85
N ILE A 232 2.66 2.51 -9.63
CA ILE A 232 4.02 2.39 -9.15
C ILE A 232 4.16 1.00 -8.51
N PRO A 233 5.17 0.19 -8.88
CA PRO A 233 5.34 -1.15 -8.33
C PRO A 233 5.54 -1.15 -6.82
N ILE A 234 5.09 -2.23 -6.17
CA ILE A 234 5.53 -2.59 -4.82
C ILE A 234 6.46 -3.79 -4.98
N ILE A 235 7.66 -3.70 -4.41
CA ILE A 235 8.66 -4.76 -4.53
C ILE A 235 8.82 -5.41 -3.17
N LEU A 236 8.41 -6.66 -3.09
CA LEU A 236 8.56 -7.52 -1.92
C LEU A 236 9.71 -8.51 -2.18
N GLY A 237 10.53 -8.80 -1.16
CA GLY A 237 11.68 -9.69 -1.31
C GLY A 237 12.76 -9.10 -2.23
N ARG A 238 13.16 -9.82 -3.27
CA ARG A 238 14.18 -9.38 -4.24
C ARG A 238 13.68 -9.50 -5.68
N ALA A 239 13.83 -8.43 -6.44
CA ALA A 239 13.50 -8.45 -7.87
C ALA A 239 14.50 -7.64 -8.70
N GLN A 240 14.79 -8.10 -9.91
CA GLN A 240 15.43 -7.27 -10.94
C GLN A 240 14.32 -6.70 -11.82
N ILE A 241 14.23 -5.38 -11.88
CA ILE A 241 13.19 -4.70 -12.64
C ILE A 241 13.75 -3.50 -13.42
N ALA A 242 13.06 -3.15 -14.49
CA ALA A 242 13.26 -1.89 -15.19
C ALA A 242 12.61 -0.76 -14.39
N GLY A 243 13.35 0.33 -14.22
CA GLY A 243 12.86 1.55 -13.61
C GLY A 243 12.00 2.35 -14.59
N ILE A 244 11.08 3.11 -14.02
CA ILE A 244 10.15 3.97 -14.73
C ILE A 244 10.76 5.39 -14.76
N PRO A 245 11.14 5.93 -15.93
CA PRO A 245 11.73 7.26 -16.00
C PRO A 245 10.73 8.32 -15.53
N ILE A 246 11.21 9.27 -14.73
CA ILE A 246 10.43 10.41 -14.23
C ILE A 246 10.81 11.67 -15.01
N GLN A 247 12.11 11.89 -15.19
CA GLN A 247 12.67 13.07 -15.83
C GLN A 247 14.06 12.75 -16.36
N HIS A 248 14.39 13.24 -17.56
CA HIS A 248 15.76 13.25 -18.07
C HIS A 248 16.18 14.64 -18.57
N ALA A 249 17.49 14.87 -18.67
CA ALA A 249 18.08 16.05 -19.29
C ALA A 249 19.39 15.67 -19.96
N ASP A 250 19.48 15.95 -21.26
CA ASP A 250 20.72 15.81 -22.04
C ASP A 250 21.48 17.13 -22.07
N GLU A 251 22.57 17.24 -21.32
CA GLU A 251 23.38 18.46 -21.21
C GLU A 251 24.55 18.48 -22.21
N GLY A 252 24.54 17.59 -23.22
CA GLY A 252 25.56 17.53 -24.26
C GLY A 252 26.85 16.89 -23.76
N GLY A 253 27.01 15.59 -24.06
CA GLY A 253 28.12 14.78 -23.56
C GLY A 253 27.77 14.03 -22.28
N ILE A 254 26.75 14.47 -21.55
CA ILE A 254 26.17 13.77 -20.40
C ILE A 254 24.64 13.80 -20.45
N LEU A 255 24.02 12.67 -20.11
CA LEU A 255 22.59 12.50 -19.94
C LEU A 255 22.32 12.15 -18.48
N LYS A 256 21.47 12.95 -17.84
CA LYS A 256 21.00 12.76 -16.47
C LYS A 256 19.59 12.22 -16.52
N VAL A 257 19.30 11.20 -15.70
CA VAL A 257 17.95 10.62 -15.62
C VAL A 257 17.58 10.32 -14.16
N LEU A 258 16.32 10.54 -13.82
CA LEU A 258 15.69 10.02 -12.61
C LEU A 258 14.75 8.88 -12.99
N SER A 259 14.87 7.74 -12.31
CA SER A 259 14.05 6.56 -12.59
C SER A 259 13.50 5.95 -11.30
N ALA A 260 12.18 5.82 -11.20
CA ALA A 260 11.46 5.24 -10.07
C ALA A 260 11.38 3.71 -10.18
N PHE A 261 11.44 3.02 -9.05
CA PHE A 261 11.36 1.55 -9.00
C PHE A 261 10.22 1.03 -8.14
N ALA A 262 10.02 1.60 -6.95
CA ALA A 262 9.06 1.07 -6.00
C ALA A 262 8.41 2.15 -5.13
N VAL A 263 7.23 1.83 -4.60
CA VAL A 263 6.61 2.56 -3.49
C VAL A 263 7.20 2.09 -2.17
N GLY A 264 7.35 3.05 -1.24
CA GLY A 264 7.73 2.77 0.14
C GLY A 264 9.22 2.59 0.33
N THR A 265 9.61 2.37 1.58
CA THR A 265 11.01 2.21 1.96
C THR A 265 11.52 0.84 1.56
N ILE A 266 12.48 0.80 0.64
CA ILE A 266 13.22 -0.41 0.28
C ILE A 266 14.51 -0.51 1.09
N ALA A 267 15.08 -1.71 1.18
CA ALA A 267 16.31 -1.91 1.93
C ALA A 267 17.56 -1.49 1.15
N GLU A 268 17.63 -1.81 -0.16
CA GLU A 268 18.84 -1.52 -0.95
C GLU A 268 18.59 -1.57 -2.47
N MET A 269 19.42 -0.86 -3.24
CA MET A 269 19.50 -0.97 -4.69
C MET A 269 20.90 -1.45 -5.10
N LYS A 270 20.97 -2.44 -6.01
CA LYS A 270 22.23 -3.02 -6.49
C LYS A 270 22.24 -3.14 -8.00
N TYR A 271 23.46 -3.20 -8.54
CA TYR A 271 23.71 -3.50 -9.95
C TYR A 271 22.91 -2.60 -10.90
N VAL A 272 22.92 -1.29 -10.65
CA VAL A 272 22.27 -0.31 -11.53
C VAL A 272 22.92 -0.36 -12.91
N ARG A 273 22.09 -0.59 -13.93
CA ARG A 273 22.50 -0.67 -15.33
C ARG A 273 21.76 0.37 -16.15
N CYS A 274 22.43 0.88 -17.17
CA CYS A 274 21.86 1.73 -18.20
C CYS A 274 22.05 1.03 -19.54
N ASN A 275 20.95 0.77 -20.25
CA ASN A 275 20.95 0.03 -21.52
C ASN A 275 21.74 -1.30 -21.44
N GLY A 276 21.64 -1.99 -20.30
CA GLY A 276 22.32 -3.27 -20.04
C GLY A 276 23.74 -3.18 -19.46
N GLU A 277 24.36 -2.00 -19.41
CA GLU A 277 25.73 -1.81 -18.89
C GLU A 277 25.74 -1.23 -17.48
N LEU A 278 26.65 -1.68 -16.61
CA LEU A 278 26.76 -1.18 -15.24
C LEU A 278 27.16 0.29 -15.20
N VAL A 279 26.46 1.08 -14.38
CA VAL A 279 26.75 2.50 -14.24
C VAL A 279 27.52 2.77 -12.95
N ALA A 280 28.57 3.59 -13.05
CA ALA A 280 29.37 4.00 -11.90
C ALA A 280 28.81 5.25 -11.21
N ASP A 281 28.30 6.23 -11.96
CA ASP A 281 27.74 7.47 -11.43
C ASP A 281 26.22 7.37 -11.25
N TRP A 282 25.82 6.98 -10.04
CA TRP A 282 24.42 6.92 -9.65
C TRP A 282 24.22 7.30 -8.18
N THR A 283 22.99 7.68 -7.82
CA THR A 283 22.59 8.04 -6.46
C THR A 283 21.28 7.37 -6.12
N ALA A 284 21.27 6.60 -5.04
CA ALA A 284 20.10 5.86 -4.57
C ALA A 284 19.23 6.73 -3.65
N HIS A 285 17.91 6.61 -3.82
CA HIS A 285 16.91 7.14 -2.90
C HIS A 285 15.99 5.97 -2.51
N TYR A 286 15.99 5.59 -1.25
CA TYR A 286 15.40 4.32 -0.80
C TYR A 286 13.90 4.38 -0.51
N GLY A 287 13.20 5.44 -0.93
CA GLY A 287 11.76 5.59 -0.71
C GLY A 287 11.38 5.92 0.72
N GLN A 288 12.27 6.60 1.43
CA GLN A 288 12.03 7.08 2.80
C GLN A 288 11.10 8.32 2.78
N ILE A 289 10.83 8.89 3.96
CA ILE A 289 10.16 10.18 4.06
C ILE A 289 11.05 11.24 3.41
N GLY A 290 10.51 12.04 2.49
CA GLY A 290 11.27 13.09 1.84
C GLY A 290 11.92 14.06 2.84
N GLY A 291 13.13 14.49 2.51
CA GLY A 291 13.99 15.32 3.36
C GLY A 291 14.74 14.55 4.46
N THR A 292 14.60 13.22 4.52
CA THR A 292 15.30 12.38 5.52
C THR A 292 16.31 11.44 4.85
N ALA A 293 17.45 11.23 5.52
CA ALA A 293 18.49 10.29 5.11
C ALA A 293 18.85 10.38 3.61
N SER A 294 18.59 9.32 2.83
CA SER A 294 18.89 9.29 1.38
C SER A 294 17.89 10.07 0.55
N GLN A 295 16.66 10.27 1.05
CA GLN A 295 15.53 10.84 0.32
C GLN A 295 15.58 12.36 0.26
N THR A 296 16.67 12.90 -0.28
CA THR A 296 16.88 14.35 -0.47
C THR A 296 16.71 14.71 -1.94
N THR A 297 16.71 16.00 -2.28
CA THR A 297 16.68 16.42 -3.68
C THR A 297 17.92 15.87 -4.41
N ASP A 298 17.72 15.19 -5.54
CA ASP A 298 18.84 14.66 -6.32
C ASP A 298 19.70 15.81 -6.87
N PRO A 299 21.03 15.78 -6.69
CA PRO A 299 21.92 16.85 -7.12
C PRO A 299 21.92 17.06 -8.65
N ARG A 300 21.49 16.06 -9.43
CA ARG A 300 21.36 16.18 -10.90
C ARG A 300 20.24 17.15 -11.30
N PHE A 301 19.25 17.33 -10.44
CA PHE A 301 18.09 18.20 -10.64
C PHE A 301 17.87 19.08 -9.40
N PRO A 302 18.73 20.08 -9.16
CA PRO A 302 18.75 20.83 -7.90
C PRO A 302 17.50 21.67 -7.63
N GLY A 303 16.71 21.98 -8.65
CA GLY A 303 15.40 22.66 -8.52
C GLY A 303 14.25 21.71 -8.18
N ALA A 304 14.46 20.39 -8.26
CA ALA A 304 13.45 19.40 -7.92
C ALA A 304 13.26 19.29 -6.41
N TYR A 305 12.39 18.37 -6.01
CA TYR A 305 12.07 18.07 -4.62
C TYR A 305 12.25 16.58 -4.38
N PRO A 306 12.44 16.13 -3.14
CA PRO A 306 12.53 14.71 -2.84
C PRO A 306 11.19 14.03 -3.10
N TYR A 307 11.18 12.98 -3.93
CA TYR A 307 9.96 12.20 -4.18
C TYR A 307 9.58 11.40 -2.93
N HIS A 308 8.58 11.86 -2.17
CA HIS A 308 8.22 11.23 -0.91
C HIS A 308 7.70 9.79 -1.10
N LYS A 309 8.27 8.85 -0.33
CA LYS A 309 7.86 7.43 -0.32
C LYS A 309 7.97 6.73 -1.68
N VAL A 310 8.91 7.15 -2.51
CA VAL A 310 9.20 6.51 -3.81
C VAL A 310 10.68 6.18 -3.85
N ALA A 311 11.00 4.91 -4.03
CA ALA A 311 12.36 4.47 -4.25
C ALA A 311 12.75 4.79 -5.70
N TYR A 312 13.77 5.60 -5.90
CA TYR A 312 14.23 6.01 -7.22
C TYR A 312 15.76 6.14 -7.26
N VAL A 313 16.30 6.20 -8.46
CA VAL A 313 17.73 6.41 -8.71
C VAL A 313 17.93 7.64 -9.59
N GLY A 314 18.96 8.41 -9.29
CA GLY A 314 19.53 9.37 -10.23
C GLY A 314 20.76 8.77 -10.90
N VAL A 315 20.85 8.82 -12.23
CA VAL A 315 21.95 8.25 -13.00
C VAL A 315 22.52 9.31 -13.95
N THR A 316 23.84 9.35 -14.09
CA THR A 316 24.51 10.10 -15.17
C THR A 316 25.18 9.12 -16.12
N VAL A 317 24.94 9.26 -17.41
CA VAL A 317 25.60 8.47 -18.46
C VAL A 317 26.15 9.37 -19.58
N PRO A 318 27.13 8.92 -20.36
CA PRO A 318 27.58 9.65 -21.53
C PRO A 318 26.45 9.82 -22.57
N SER A 319 26.42 10.98 -23.24
CA SER A 319 25.51 11.27 -24.37
C SER A 319 26.27 11.81 -25.59
N ASP A 320 25.65 11.81 -26.76
CA ASP A 320 26.21 12.49 -27.93
C ASP A 320 26.04 14.01 -27.79
N ILE A 321 27.15 14.73 -27.73
CA ILE A 321 27.17 16.20 -27.64
C ILE A 321 26.50 16.92 -28.83
N ARG A 322 26.20 16.21 -29.92
CA ARG A 322 25.60 16.77 -31.14
C ARG A 322 24.15 16.34 -31.36
N ALA A 323 23.66 15.38 -30.60
CA ALA A 323 22.30 14.89 -30.71
C ALA A 323 21.57 15.12 -29.37
N VAL A 324 20.26 14.94 -29.40
CA VAL A 324 19.46 14.86 -28.17
C VAL A 324 19.15 13.39 -27.97
N ASP A 325 19.72 12.80 -26.92
CA ASP A 325 19.50 11.40 -26.59
C ASP A 325 18.23 11.25 -25.73
N PRO A 326 17.38 10.23 -25.99
CA PRO A 326 16.19 9.96 -25.19
C PRO A 326 16.57 9.38 -23.82
N ALA A 327 15.62 9.36 -22.88
CA ALA A 327 15.78 8.67 -21.60
C ALA A 327 16.25 7.20 -21.82
N PRO A 328 17.34 6.78 -21.16
CA PRO A 328 17.83 5.42 -21.33
C PRO A 328 17.03 4.44 -20.47
N ALA A 329 17.07 3.16 -20.84
CA ALA A 329 16.50 2.11 -19.99
C ALA A 329 17.40 1.90 -18.77
N ILE A 330 16.85 2.09 -17.57
CA ILE A 330 17.57 1.88 -16.32
C ILE A 330 17.04 0.61 -15.66
N ASP A 331 17.91 -0.35 -15.38
CA ASP A 331 17.57 -1.59 -14.66
C ASP A 331 18.32 -1.65 -13.34
N ALA A 332 17.71 -2.21 -12.30
CA ALA A 332 18.40 -2.46 -11.03
C ALA A 332 17.88 -3.72 -10.35
N VAL A 333 18.72 -4.31 -9.52
CA VAL A 333 18.31 -5.31 -8.54
C VAL A 333 17.86 -4.58 -7.29
N ILE A 334 16.57 -4.66 -6.99
CA ILE A 334 15.97 -4.04 -5.82
C ILE A 334 15.85 -5.09 -4.71
N ILE A 335 16.43 -4.75 -3.56
CA ILE A 335 16.18 -5.43 -2.30
C ILE A 335 15.00 -4.67 -1.68
N GLY A 336 13.82 -5.29 -1.77
CA GLY A 336 12.50 -4.67 -1.63
C GLY A 336 12.17 -4.14 -0.24
N SER A 337 10.88 -4.04 0.06
CA SER A 337 10.36 -3.39 1.26
C SER A 337 11.00 -3.91 2.55
N ILE A 338 11.27 -2.99 3.46
CA ILE A 338 11.55 -3.32 4.86
C ILE A 338 10.23 -3.70 5.52
N VAL A 339 10.17 -4.90 6.11
CA VAL A 339 8.95 -5.44 6.70
C VAL A 339 9.14 -5.74 8.17
N ASP A 340 8.04 -5.70 8.92
CA ASP A 340 8.04 -6.13 10.32
C ASP A 340 8.17 -7.65 10.43
N GLN A 341 9.07 -8.07 11.30
CA GLN A 341 9.37 -9.47 11.57
C GLN A 341 8.95 -9.81 12.98
N PHE A 342 8.40 -11.01 13.17
CA PHE A 342 7.86 -11.49 14.43
C PHE A 342 8.56 -12.79 14.85
N ASP A 343 8.68 -13.02 16.15
CA ASP A 343 9.16 -14.29 16.70
C ASP A 343 8.06 -15.38 16.68
N ALA A 344 8.41 -16.59 17.12
CA ALA A 344 7.48 -17.73 17.19
C ALA A 344 6.30 -17.51 18.16
N PHE A 345 6.32 -16.46 18.96
CA PHE A 345 5.27 -16.08 19.90
C PHE A 345 4.48 -14.86 19.41
N GLY A 346 4.69 -14.44 18.16
CA GLY A 346 4.01 -13.29 17.56
C GLY A 346 4.47 -11.93 18.08
N ASN A 347 5.58 -11.86 18.83
CA ASN A 347 6.13 -10.59 19.29
C ASN A 347 6.95 -9.94 18.17
N TRP A 348 6.81 -8.63 18.01
CA TRP A 348 7.64 -7.88 17.07
C TRP A 348 9.12 -7.96 17.47
N THR A 349 9.99 -8.17 16.48
CA THR A 349 11.44 -8.33 16.69
C THR A 349 12.24 -7.20 16.05
N ALA A 350 11.99 -6.95 14.76
CA ALA A 350 12.71 -5.95 13.99
C ALA A 350 11.92 -5.56 12.73
N ALA A 351 12.21 -4.37 12.22
CA ALA A 351 11.86 -3.96 10.86
C ALA A 351 13.09 -4.17 9.98
N ALA A 352 13.08 -5.22 9.15
CA ALA A 352 14.20 -5.59 8.30
C ALA A 352 13.75 -6.24 7.00
N TRP A 353 14.63 -6.24 6.00
CA TRP A 353 14.38 -6.98 4.77
C TRP A 353 14.36 -8.49 5.01
N THR A 354 13.53 -9.18 4.22
CA THR A 354 13.38 -10.64 4.25
C THR A 354 12.87 -11.16 2.90
N ASP A 355 13.16 -12.43 2.61
CA ASP A 355 12.52 -13.19 1.53
C ASP A 355 11.44 -14.15 2.07
N ASN A 356 11.08 -14.06 3.36
CA ASN A 356 10.02 -14.89 3.94
C ASN A 356 8.65 -14.48 3.37
N PRO A 357 7.97 -15.36 2.59
CA PRO A 357 6.72 -15.01 1.92
C PRO A 357 5.60 -14.66 2.90
N VAL A 358 5.62 -15.18 4.14
CA VAL A 358 4.57 -14.91 5.12
C VAL A 358 4.66 -13.47 5.62
N TRP A 359 5.87 -13.00 5.97
CA TRP A 359 6.09 -11.62 6.39
C TRP A 359 5.86 -10.63 5.25
N LEU A 360 6.26 -10.99 4.02
CA LEU A 360 5.99 -10.18 2.83
C LEU A 360 4.50 -10.05 2.55
N THR A 361 3.75 -11.16 2.65
CA THR A 361 2.29 -11.15 2.48
C THR A 361 1.63 -10.32 3.56
N ARG A 362 1.99 -10.52 4.84
CA ARG A 362 1.50 -9.72 5.96
C ARG A 362 1.73 -8.23 5.70
N HIS A 363 2.95 -7.84 5.34
CA HIS A 363 3.28 -6.45 5.06
C HIS A 363 2.40 -5.86 3.95
N TYR A 364 2.20 -6.60 2.86
CA TYR A 364 1.34 -6.13 1.78
C TYR A 364 -0.14 -5.98 2.20
N LEU A 365 -0.63 -6.91 3.03
CA LEU A 365 -1.98 -6.85 3.58
C LEU A 365 -2.17 -5.62 4.47
N THR A 366 -1.20 -5.33 5.35
CA THR A 366 -1.30 -4.22 6.32
C THR A 366 -0.87 -2.87 5.78
N LEU A 367 -0.09 -2.85 4.69
CA LEU A 367 0.36 -1.62 4.04
C LEU A 367 -0.85 -0.75 3.68
N SER A 368 -0.73 0.55 3.95
CA SER A 368 -1.83 1.48 3.79
C SER A 368 -2.36 1.51 2.34
N LEU A 369 -3.67 1.73 2.17
CA LEU A 369 -4.28 1.89 0.85
C LEU A 369 -3.66 3.05 0.07
N GLU A 370 -3.15 4.07 0.77
CA GLU A 370 -2.50 5.22 0.15
C GLU A 370 -1.12 4.86 -0.46
N GLU A 371 -0.41 3.91 0.16
CA GLU A 371 0.87 3.39 -0.32
C GLU A 371 0.72 2.23 -1.33
N GLY A 372 -0.51 1.82 -1.66
CA GLY A 372 -0.73 0.75 -2.64
C GLY A 372 -0.99 -0.64 -2.07
N GLY A 373 -1.03 -0.79 -0.74
CA GLY A 373 -1.35 -2.04 -0.06
C GLY A 373 -2.85 -2.29 0.06
N MET A 374 -3.23 -3.27 0.89
CA MET A 374 -4.66 -3.60 1.11
C MET A 374 -5.30 -2.90 2.31
N GLY A 375 -4.52 -2.23 3.17
CA GLY A 375 -5.03 -1.49 4.32
C GLY A 375 -5.77 -2.33 5.36
N VAL A 376 -5.46 -3.64 5.46
CA VAL A 376 -6.02 -4.51 6.48
C VAL A 376 -5.50 -4.06 7.84
N PRO A 377 -6.37 -3.76 8.83
CA PRO A 377 -5.91 -3.38 10.16
C PRO A 377 -5.05 -4.47 10.79
N GLU A 378 -3.90 -4.09 11.35
CA GLU A 378 -2.95 -5.06 11.92
C GLU A 378 -3.55 -5.91 13.05
N ALA A 379 -4.52 -5.35 13.79
CA ALA A 379 -5.24 -6.05 14.85
C ALA A 379 -6.05 -7.27 14.37
N LEU A 380 -6.30 -7.39 13.06
CA LEU A 380 -6.99 -8.53 12.48
C LEU A 380 -6.05 -9.68 12.08
N ILE A 381 -4.74 -9.50 12.23
CA ILE A 381 -3.74 -10.50 11.87
C ILE A 381 -3.18 -11.13 13.15
N ASP A 382 -3.38 -12.43 13.30
CA ASP A 382 -2.76 -13.22 14.35
C ASP A 382 -1.29 -13.52 13.99
N ASN A 383 -0.37 -12.78 14.61
CA ASN A 383 1.07 -12.92 14.37
C ASN A 383 1.66 -14.21 14.97
N VAL A 384 0.97 -14.86 15.92
CA VAL A 384 1.43 -16.13 16.53
C VAL A 384 1.24 -17.27 15.53
N VAL A 385 0.09 -17.30 14.85
CA VAL A 385 -0.23 -18.32 13.85
C VAL A 385 0.50 -18.06 12.54
N ALA A 386 0.72 -16.79 12.18
CA ALA A 386 1.44 -16.41 10.95
C ALA A 386 2.95 -16.73 10.96
N TYR A 387 3.51 -17.27 12.05
CA TYR A 387 4.92 -17.70 12.08
C TYR A 387 5.12 -19.14 11.56
N GLN A 388 4.08 -19.97 11.57
CA GLN A 388 4.12 -21.38 11.11
C GLN A 388 3.92 -21.48 9.59
#